data_AF-A0A973GYU6-F1
#
_entry.id   AF-A0A973GYU6-F1
#
_cell.length_a   1.000
_cell.length_b   1.000
_cell.length_c   1.000
_cell.angle_alpha   90.00
_cell.angle_beta   90.00
_cell.angle_gamma   90.00
#
_symmetry.space_group_name_H-M   'P 1'
#
loop_
_entity.id
_entity.type
_entity.pdbx_description
1 polymer ?
#
loop_
_entity_poly.entity_id
_entity_poly.type
_entity_poly.pdbx_seq_one_letter_code
_entity_poly.pdbx_strand_id
1 'polypeptide(L)'
;MKKTQKTITKVFQGLLVLATLITMIVLGIFLWNIISNNPNEEEPPIVTKQEYNFVLEDYIYYKSDDLDFNFIIADIKVTSNVTIKLPLSTLSTSEGISLASTDNYLSELANNNYKPSKKGLSFSFNSDSKELSVTIFIPVQSKVLSELRVNSNVLPYSEIKINLNDSSKLGDITELKLEDTTIINNPNDDLSFTLEFSDYFEPSNFYTIGTDGKAMSVDISTSSKVFGIKYTVTNDTDFSYKISDAQILLDTNSFPLMNPEYLLMSTTNLASISLLDSQSGVLFFLVPSDLDVYTYPMDKVQVKLYFSNNQEMLLENAIGN
;
A
#
# COMPACT_ATOMS: atom_id res chain seq x y z
N MET A 1 -1.22 9.87 -102.02
CA MET A 1 -1.88 10.16 -100.72
C MET A 1 -1.85 9.04 -99.66
N LYS A 2 -1.45 7.77 -99.95
CA LYS A 2 -1.48 6.68 -98.94
C LYS A 2 -0.22 6.53 -98.04
N LYS A 3 0.93 7.11 -98.40
CA LYS A 3 2.17 7.02 -97.59
C LYS A 3 2.20 7.99 -96.41
N THR A 4 1.67 9.20 -96.57
CA THR A 4 1.73 10.28 -95.57
C THR A 4 0.85 9.99 -94.35
N GLN A 5 -0.33 9.38 -94.55
CA GLN A 5 -1.21 8.95 -93.45
C GLN A 5 -0.58 7.88 -92.55
N LYS A 6 0.17 6.94 -93.14
CA LYS A 6 0.80 5.83 -92.40
C LYS A 6 1.97 6.30 -91.53
N THR A 7 2.68 7.35 -91.94
CA THR A 7 3.75 7.97 -91.15
C THR A 7 3.19 8.79 -89.98
N ILE A 8 2.14 9.58 -90.22
CA ILE A 8 1.49 10.39 -89.17
C ILE A 8 0.91 9.48 -88.07
N THR A 9 0.31 8.35 -88.44
CA THR A 9 -0.27 7.41 -87.46
C THR A 9 0.79 6.76 -86.57
N LYS A 10 1.98 6.44 -87.12
CA LYS A 10 3.10 5.89 -86.35
C LYS A 10 3.74 6.92 -85.40
N VAL A 11 3.82 8.18 -85.82
CA VAL A 11 4.30 9.28 -84.96
C VAL A 11 3.32 9.52 -83.81
N PHE A 12 2.01 9.50 -84.07
CA PHE A 12 0.99 9.63 -83.03
C PHE A 12 1.00 8.45 -82.04
N GLN A 13 1.19 7.22 -82.52
CA GLN A 13 1.36 6.04 -81.66
C GLN A 13 2.62 6.15 -80.80
N GLY A 14 3.74 6.63 -81.36
CA GLY A 14 4.97 6.86 -80.59
C GLY A 14 4.80 7.92 -79.50
N LEU A 15 4.08 9.00 -79.81
CA LEU A 15 3.75 10.06 -78.85
C LEU A 15 2.80 9.57 -77.74
N LEU A 16 1.82 8.73 -78.09
CA LEU A 16 0.91 8.13 -77.12
C LEU A 16 1.65 7.19 -76.15
N VAL A 17 2.53 6.34 -76.67
CA VAL A 17 3.35 5.43 -75.85
C VAL A 17 4.28 6.21 -74.92
N LEU A 18 4.91 7.28 -75.43
CA LEU A 18 5.77 8.13 -74.62
C LEU A 18 4.99 8.86 -73.51
N ALA A 19 3.80 9.39 -73.83
CA ALA A 19 2.93 10.02 -72.85
C ALA A 19 2.50 9.04 -71.76
N THR A 20 2.14 7.79 -72.12
CA THR A 20 1.79 6.75 -71.14
C THR A 20 2.96 6.36 -70.23
N LEU A 21 4.18 6.31 -70.77
CA LEU A 21 5.38 5.98 -70.00
C LEU A 21 5.70 7.07 -68.99
N ILE A 22 5.60 8.35 -69.41
CA ILE A 22 5.80 9.50 -68.53
C ILE A 22 4.76 9.50 -67.40
N THR A 23 3.48 9.25 -67.72
CA THR A 23 2.44 9.17 -66.67
C THR A 23 2.68 8.04 -65.68
N MET A 24 3.17 6.88 -66.13
CA MET A 24 3.51 5.77 -65.22
C MET A 24 4.67 6.12 -64.29
N ILE A 25 5.70 6.81 -64.80
CA ILE A 25 6.84 7.24 -63.98
C ILE A 25 6.40 8.29 -62.95
N VAL A 26 5.59 9.27 -63.35
CA VAL A 26 5.06 10.30 -62.44
C VAL A 26 4.14 9.69 -61.38
N LEU A 27 3.28 8.75 -61.75
CA LEU A 27 2.45 7.99 -60.80
C LEU A 27 3.30 7.15 -59.85
N GLY A 28 4.36 6.51 -60.35
CA GLY A 28 5.29 5.74 -59.51
C GLY A 28 6.01 6.62 -58.48
N ILE A 29 6.49 7.79 -58.88
CA ILE A 29 7.12 8.76 -57.97
C ILE A 29 6.10 9.31 -56.97
N PHE A 30 4.88 9.62 -57.39
CA PHE A 30 3.81 10.10 -56.52
C PHE A 30 3.40 9.05 -55.48
N LEU A 31 3.20 7.80 -55.90
CA LEU A 31 2.89 6.68 -55.00
C LEU A 31 4.06 6.39 -54.06
N TRP A 32 5.30 6.44 -54.55
CA TRP A 32 6.49 6.27 -53.72
C TRP A 32 6.58 7.38 -52.66
N ASN A 33 6.32 8.64 -53.03
CA ASN A 33 6.35 9.76 -52.11
C ASN A 33 5.22 9.70 -51.06
N ILE A 34 4.06 9.15 -51.39
CA ILE A 34 2.98 8.86 -50.42
C ILE A 34 3.39 7.74 -49.46
N ILE A 35 3.98 6.65 -49.98
CA ILE A 35 4.41 5.52 -49.15
C ILE A 35 5.60 5.90 -48.26
N SER A 36 6.54 6.70 -48.76
CA SER A 36 7.76 7.07 -48.03
C SER A 36 7.58 8.25 -47.05
N ASN A 37 6.58 9.12 -47.27
CA ASN A 37 6.30 10.27 -46.38
C ASN A 37 5.10 10.05 -45.45
N ASN A 38 4.45 8.89 -45.48
CA ASN A 38 3.61 8.53 -44.35
C ASN A 38 4.56 8.20 -43.20
N PRO A 39 4.53 8.93 -42.07
CA PRO A 39 5.26 8.50 -40.89
C PRO A 39 4.79 7.07 -40.62
N ASN A 40 5.73 6.15 -40.39
CA ASN A 40 5.41 4.79 -39.95
C ASN A 40 4.24 4.91 -38.97
N GLU A 41 3.08 4.39 -39.34
CA GLU A 41 2.04 4.12 -38.35
C GLU A 41 2.75 3.16 -37.39
N GLU A 42 3.26 3.69 -36.28
CA GLU A 42 3.70 2.88 -35.17
C GLU A 42 2.54 1.93 -34.93
N GLU A 43 2.79 0.62 -35.10
CA GLU A 43 1.81 -0.39 -34.76
C GLU A 43 1.23 0.01 -33.40
N PRO A 44 -0.12 0.09 -33.26
CA PRO A 44 -0.71 0.50 -32.01
C PRO A 44 -0.07 -0.34 -30.91
N PRO A 45 0.41 0.28 -29.80
CA PRO A 45 1.11 -0.45 -28.77
C PRO A 45 0.28 -1.67 -28.40
N ILE A 46 0.90 -2.85 -28.37
CA ILE A 46 0.24 -4.07 -27.90
C ILE A 46 -0.15 -3.79 -26.45
N VAL A 47 -1.38 -3.32 -26.24
CA VAL A 47 -1.96 -3.18 -24.91
C VAL A 47 -2.18 -4.60 -24.42
N THR A 48 -1.17 -5.13 -23.73
CA THR A 48 -1.30 -6.40 -23.04
C THR A 48 -2.41 -6.19 -22.03
N LYS A 49 -3.57 -6.81 -22.26
CA LYS A 49 -4.70 -6.75 -21.35
C LYS A 49 -4.20 -7.21 -19.99
N GLN A 50 -4.25 -6.33 -18.99
CA GLN A 50 -3.80 -6.67 -17.65
C GLN A 50 -4.78 -7.68 -17.07
N GLU A 51 -4.24 -8.81 -16.63
CA GLU A 51 -5.02 -9.90 -16.07
C GLU A 51 -4.50 -10.18 -14.67
N TYR A 52 -5.42 -10.21 -13.72
CA TYR A 52 -5.14 -10.47 -12.32
C TYR A 52 -5.99 -11.63 -11.85
N ASN A 53 -5.35 -12.57 -11.16
CA ASN A 53 -6.03 -13.72 -10.58
C ASN A 53 -5.73 -13.76 -9.08
N PHE A 54 -6.79 -13.86 -8.28
CA PHE A 54 -6.74 -13.88 -6.83
C PHE A 54 -7.08 -15.28 -6.33
N VAL A 55 -6.24 -15.82 -5.47
CA VAL A 55 -6.39 -17.16 -4.88
C VAL A 55 -6.28 -17.04 -3.37
N LEU A 56 -7.20 -17.68 -2.66
CA LEU A 56 -7.12 -17.86 -1.22
C LEU A 56 -6.11 -18.97 -0.91
N GLU A 57 -5.04 -18.63 -0.20
CA GLU A 57 -4.06 -19.61 0.29
C GLU A 57 -4.48 -20.16 1.65
N ASP A 58 -4.80 -19.27 2.58
CA ASP A 58 -5.30 -19.63 3.90
C ASP A 58 -6.20 -18.52 4.51
N TYR A 59 -6.92 -18.84 5.59
CA TYR A 59 -7.66 -17.89 6.39
C TYR A 59 -7.89 -18.34 7.83
N ILE A 60 -8.07 -17.37 8.71
CA ILE A 60 -8.60 -17.56 10.07
C ILE A 60 -9.82 -16.67 10.23
N TYR A 61 -10.93 -17.27 10.68
CA TYR A 61 -12.19 -16.60 10.98
C TYR A 61 -12.33 -16.36 12.49
N TYR A 62 -12.45 -15.10 12.88
CA TYR A 62 -12.61 -14.67 14.26
C TYR A 62 -14.07 -14.29 14.51
N LYS A 63 -14.68 -14.98 15.48
CA LYS A 63 -16.00 -14.63 15.99
C LYS A 63 -15.84 -13.77 17.24
N SER A 64 -16.62 -12.71 17.33
CA SER A 64 -16.67 -11.87 18.52
C SER A 64 -18.11 -11.69 18.99
N ASP A 65 -18.32 -11.90 20.28
CA ASP A 65 -19.58 -11.53 20.93
C ASP A 65 -19.57 -10.04 21.33
N ASP A 66 -18.39 -9.45 21.52
CA ASP A 66 -18.20 -8.08 21.99
C ASP A 66 -18.23 -7.01 20.88
N LEU A 67 -18.11 -7.42 19.61
CA LEU A 67 -18.13 -6.53 18.45
C LEU A 67 -19.41 -6.72 17.66
N ASP A 68 -19.85 -5.71 16.91
CA ASP A 68 -21.05 -5.82 16.06
C ASP A 68 -20.81 -6.59 14.75
N PHE A 69 -19.60 -7.10 14.55
CA PHE A 69 -19.18 -7.85 13.37
C PHE A 69 -18.20 -8.98 13.73
N ASN A 70 -18.07 -9.95 12.83
CA ASN A 70 -16.99 -10.93 12.83
C ASN A 70 -15.99 -10.55 11.74
N PHE A 71 -14.81 -11.16 11.70
CA PHE A 71 -13.82 -10.83 10.67
C PHE A 71 -12.92 -12.00 10.32
N ILE A 72 -12.27 -11.89 9.18
CA ILE A 72 -11.34 -12.88 8.65
C ILE A 72 -10.00 -12.20 8.42
N ILE A 73 -8.92 -12.88 8.79
CA ILE A 73 -7.57 -12.57 8.34
C ILE A 73 -7.22 -13.64 7.31
N ALA A 74 -6.96 -13.24 6.07
CA ALA A 74 -6.80 -14.15 4.94
C ALA A 74 -5.49 -13.89 4.19
N ASP A 75 -4.81 -14.96 3.82
CA ASP A 75 -3.65 -14.92 2.94
C ASP A 75 -4.13 -15.07 1.50
N ILE A 76 -3.94 -14.02 0.72
CA ILE A 76 -4.34 -13.95 -0.68
C ILE A 76 -3.10 -13.89 -1.57
N LYS A 77 -3.03 -14.85 -2.48
CA LYS A 77 -2.06 -14.85 -3.57
C LYS A 77 -2.65 -14.19 -4.81
N VAL A 78 -1.91 -13.22 -5.32
CA VAL A 78 -2.20 -12.50 -6.56
C VAL A 78 -1.17 -12.89 -7.60
N THR A 79 -1.65 -13.34 -8.77
CA THR A 79 -0.83 -13.61 -9.94
C THR A 79 -1.27 -12.73 -11.09
N SER A 80 -0.33 -12.19 -11.87
CA SER A 80 -0.61 -11.33 -13.01
C SER A 80 0.33 -11.56 -14.20
N ASN A 81 -0.08 -11.11 -15.39
CA ASN A 81 0.79 -11.05 -16.56
C ASN A 81 1.72 -9.81 -16.56
N VAL A 82 1.43 -8.82 -15.71
CA VAL A 82 2.20 -7.58 -15.51
C VAL A 82 2.64 -7.42 -14.06
N THR A 83 3.35 -6.33 -13.74
CA THR A 83 3.63 -5.97 -12.34
C THR A 83 2.32 -5.69 -11.59
N ILE A 84 2.29 -6.07 -10.32
CA ILE A 84 1.08 -5.99 -9.50
C ILE A 84 1.05 -4.63 -8.82
N LYS A 85 0.12 -3.77 -9.22
CA LYS A 85 -0.15 -2.47 -8.57
C LYS A 85 -1.65 -2.27 -8.49
N LEU A 86 -2.27 -2.85 -7.47
CA LEU A 86 -3.72 -2.82 -7.27
C LEU A 86 -4.08 -2.35 -5.86
N PRO A 87 -5.04 -1.41 -5.74
CA PRO A 87 -5.61 -1.08 -4.45
C PRO A 87 -6.57 -2.18 -3.98
N LEU A 88 -6.78 -2.30 -2.66
CA LEU A 88 -7.78 -3.20 -2.08
C LEU A 88 -9.22 -2.89 -2.50
N SER A 89 -9.48 -1.68 -3.01
CA SER A 89 -10.79 -1.28 -3.56
C SER A 89 -11.21 -2.10 -4.78
N THR A 90 -10.29 -2.88 -5.34
CA THR A 90 -10.58 -3.87 -6.38
C THR A 90 -11.34 -5.10 -5.87
N LEU A 91 -11.38 -5.30 -4.55
CA LEU A 91 -12.06 -6.41 -3.88
C LEU A 91 -13.24 -5.91 -3.03
N SER A 92 -14.33 -6.68 -3.03
CA SER A 92 -15.51 -6.41 -2.21
C SER A 92 -16.18 -7.69 -1.72
N THR A 93 -16.75 -7.67 -0.52
CA THR A 93 -17.48 -8.83 0.03
C THR A 93 -18.87 -8.98 -0.60
N SER A 94 -19.48 -10.16 -0.48
CA SER A 94 -20.89 -10.40 -0.86
C SER A 94 -21.90 -9.56 -0.09
N GLU A 95 -21.48 -8.96 1.02
CA GLU A 95 -22.28 -8.02 1.82
C GLU A 95 -22.15 -6.57 1.31
N GLY A 96 -21.35 -6.34 0.27
CA GLY A 96 -21.15 -5.02 -0.35
C GLY A 96 -20.06 -4.17 0.32
N ILE A 97 -19.23 -4.75 1.18
CA ILE A 97 -18.15 -4.02 1.87
C ILE A 97 -16.92 -4.01 0.96
N SER A 98 -16.42 -2.82 0.61
CA SER A 98 -15.14 -2.68 -0.09
C SER A 98 -13.99 -2.96 0.88
N LEU A 99 -12.97 -3.72 0.44
CA LEU A 99 -11.80 -3.98 1.28
C LEU A 99 -10.88 -2.76 1.44
N ALA A 100 -11.13 -1.66 0.73
CA ALA A 100 -10.52 -0.36 1.00
C ALA A 100 -11.26 0.46 2.08
N SER A 101 -12.40 -0.02 2.59
CA SER A 101 -13.23 0.69 3.57
C SER A 101 -13.29 -0.07 4.90
N THR A 102 -12.13 -0.46 5.41
CA THR A 102 -11.98 -1.30 6.61
C THR A 102 -11.62 -0.50 7.88
N ASP A 103 -11.30 0.79 7.74
CA ASP A 103 -10.81 1.66 8.83
C ASP A 103 -11.73 1.69 10.05
N ASN A 104 -13.06 1.75 9.86
CA ASN A 104 -14.01 1.76 10.96
C ASN A 104 -13.97 0.44 11.77
N TYR A 105 -13.89 -0.69 11.07
CA TYR A 105 -13.80 -2.01 11.72
C TYR A 105 -12.48 -2.17 12.47
N LEU A 106 -11.37 -1.75 11.85
CA LEU A 106 -10.05 -1.78 12.50
C LEU A 106 -9.98 -0.82 13.69
N SER A 107 -10.65 0.33 13.62
CA SER A 107 -10.77 1.28 14.73
C SER A 107 -11.61 0.71 15.88
N GLU A 108 -12.73 0.04 15.58
CA GLU A 108 -13.56 -0.61 16.60
C GLU A 108 -12.82 -1.77 17.29
N LEU A 109 -12.07 -2.56 16.53
CA LEU A 109 -11.15 -3.56 17.07
C LEU A 109 -10.11 -2.92 17.99
N ALA A 110 -9.46 -1.85 17.54
CA ALA A 110 -8.47 -1.13 18.33
C ALA A 110 -9.07 -0.54 19.62
N ASN A 111 -10.28 0.00 19.58
CA ASN A 111 -10.99 0.52 20.76
C ASN A 111 -11.33 -0.58 21.79
N ASN A 112 -11.42 -1.83 21.34
CA ASN A 112 -11.61 -3.00 22.18
C ASN A 112 -10.28 -3.74 22.46
N ASN A 113 -9.15 -3.06 22.26
CA ASN A 113 -7.78 -3.57 22.45
C ASN A 113 -7.40 -4.76 21.56
N TYR A 114 -8.09 -4.99 20.43
CA TYR A 114 -7.71 -6.01 19.45
C TYR A 114 -6.87 -5.41 18.31
N LYS A 115 -5.81 -6.10 17.90
CA LYS A 115 -4.88 -5.68 16.84
C LYS A 115 -4.64 -6.79 15.80
N PRO A 116 -5.51 -6.88 14.77
CA PRO A 116 -5.31 -7.77 13.62
C PRO A 116 -3.98 -7.57 12.88
N SER A 117 -3.42 -6.36 12.93
CA SER A 117 -2.14 -6.00 12.30
C SER A 117 -0.94 -6.82 12.78
N LYS A 118 -1.00 -7.42 13.98
CA LYS A 118 -0.03 -8.44 14.44
C LYS A 118 0.17 -9.59 13.46
N LYS A 119 -0.81 -9.85 12.59
CA LYS A 119 -0.75 -10.90 11.58
C LYS A 119 -0.18 -10.39 10.24
N GLY A 120 0.47 -9.22 10.20
CA GLY A 120 1.19 -8.73 9.01
C GLY A 120 0.28 -8.21 7.89
N LEU A 121 -0.80 -7.50 8.24
CA LEU A 121 -1.79 -7.03 7.28
C LEU A 121 -1.19 -6.08 6.21
N SER A 122 -1.59 -6.28 4.97
CA SER A 122 -1.35 -5.38 3.84
C SER A 122 -2.62 -4.62 3.47
N PHE A 123 -2.44 -3.36 3.07
CA PHE A 123 -3.52 -2.47 2.62
C PHE A 123 -3.51 -2.23 1.11
N SER A 124 -2.60 -2.91 0.40
CA SER A 124 -2.47 -2.84 -1.06
C SER A 124 -1.82 -4.10 -1.63
N PHE A 125 -2.00 -4.31 -2.94
CA PHE A 125 -1.27 -5.32 -3.70
C PHE A 125 -0.22 -4.59 -4.56
N ASN A 126 0.97 -4.39 -4.01
CA ASN A 126 2.06 -3.68 -4.70
C ASN A 126 3.30 -4.56 -4.77
N SER A 127 3.73 -4.91 -5.99
CA SER A 127 4.92 -5.70 -6.26
C SER A 127 5.42 -5.46 -7.69
N ASP A 128 6.74 -5.34 -7.85
CA ASP A 128 7.38 -5.36 -9.16
C ASP A 128 7.48 -6.78 -9.75
N SER A 129 7.03 -7.80 -9.00
CA SER A 129 6.85 -9.17 -9.46
C SER A 129 5.46 -9.40 -10.06
N LYS A 130 5.34 -10.52 -10.77
CA LYS A 130 4.09 -11.05 -11.33
C LYS A 130 3.31 -11.93 -10.33
N GLU A 131 3.89 -12.13 -9.15
CA GLU A 131 3.30 -12.90 -8.06
C GLU A 131 3.53 -12.18 -6.74
N LEU A 132 2.50 -12.18 -5.88
CA LEU A 132 2.52 -11.56 -4.57
C LEU A 132 1.56 -12.32 -3.64
N SER A 133 2.02 -12.72 -2.47
CA SER A 133 1.16 -13.18 -1.37
C SER A 133 1.10 -12.10 -0.31
N VAL A 134 -0.12 -11.74 0.12
CA VAL A 134 -0.34 -10.76 1.19
C VAL A 134 -1.44 -11.23 2.12
N THR A 135 -1.29 -10.89 3.39
CA THR A 135 -2.33 -11.08 4.40
C THR A 135 -3.24 -9.86 4.41
N ILE A 136 -4.56 -10.05 4.35
CA ILE A 136 -5.54 -8.96 4.32
C ILE A 136 -6.63 -9.15 5.38
N PHE A 137 -7.25 -8.04 5.77
CA PHE A 137 -8.39 -8.02 6.67
C PHE A 137 -9.71 -7.97 5.88
N ILE A 138 -10.66 -8.85 6.23
CA ILE A 138 -11.97 -8.95 5.59
C ILE A 138 -13.06 -8.92 6.67
N PRO A 139 -13.86 -7.83 6.77
CA PRO A 139 -14.98 -7.78 7.71
C PRO A 139 -16.14 -8.67 7.25
N VAL A 140 -16.88 -9.19 8.24
CA VAL A 140 -18.10 -10.00 8.08
C VAL A 140 -19.19 -9.40 8.96
N GLN A 141 -20.08 -8.61 8.36
CA GLN A 141 -21.11 -7.87 9.07
C GLN A 141 -22.17 -8.81 9.66
N SER A 142 -22.59 -9.81 8.88
CA SER A 142 -23.61 -10.76 9.30
C SER A 142 -22.99 -11.90 10.12
N LYS A 143 -23.39 -12.00 11.39
CA LYS A 143 -22.95 -13.06 12.31
C LYS A 143 -23.53 -14.45 12.01
N VAL A 144 -24.46 -14.56 11.04
CA VAL A 144 -25.17 -15.81 10.72
C VAL A 144 -24.81 -16.40 9.35
N LEU A 145 -23.87 -15.80 8.63
CA LEU A 145 -23.41 -16.34 7.34
C LEU A 145 -22.65 -17.65 7.51
N SER A 146 -22.89 -18.58 6.59
CA SER A 146 -22.13 -19.82 6.46
C SER A 146 -21.00 -19.72 5.43
N GLU A 147 -21.11 -18.79 4.48
CA GLU A 147 -20.15 -18.55 3.41
C GLU A 147 -20.05 -17.04 3.17
N LEU A 148 -18.82 -16.54 3.01
CA LEU A 148 -18.55 -15.20 2.50
C LEU A 148 -17.91 -15.31 1.11
N ARG A 149 -18.30 -14.45 0.18
CA ARG A 149 -17.61 -14.30 -1.11
C ARG A 149 -16.86 -12.98 -1.16
N VAL A 150 -15.64 -13.01 -1.69
CA VAL A 150 -14.87 -11.81 -2.03
C VAL A 150 -14.75 -11.75 -3.54
N ASN A 151 -15.32 -10.71 -4.13
CA ASN A 151 -15.42 -10.53 -5.57
C ASN A 151 -14.39 -9.50 -6.03
N SER A 152 -13.65 -9.84 -7.08
CA SER A 152 -12.78 -8.93 -7.81
C SER A 152 -13.58 -8.17 -8.86
N ASN A 153 -13.34 -6.85 -8.95
CA ASN A 153 -13.86 -5.99 -10.02
C ASN A 153 -12.84 -5.75 -11.15
N VAL A 154 -11.68 -6.42 -11.12
CA VAL A 154 -10.69 -6.39 -12.20
C VAL A 154 -10.77 -7.67 -13.03
N LEU A 155 -10.38 -7.57 -14.31
CA LEU A 155 -10.41 -8.72 -15.22
C LEU A 155 -9.19 -9.64 -15.02
N PRO A 156 -9.36 -10.96 -15.19
CA PRO A 156 -10.64 -11.69 -15.21
C PRO A 156 -11.35 -11.58 -13.86
N TYR A 157 -12.66 -11.28 -13.87
CA TYR A 157 -13.46 -11.22 -12.64
C TYR A 157 -13.36 -12.57 -11.92
N SER A 158 -12.87 -12.54 -10.69
CA SER A 158 -12.67 -13.72 -9.86
C SER A 158 -13.50 -13.62 -8.57
N GLU A 159 -13.86 -14.78 -8.04
CA GLU A 159 -14.58 -14.91 -6.76
C GLU A 159 -13.77 -15.84 -5.85
N ILE A 160 -13.46 -15.35 -4.65
CA ILE A 160 -12.92 -16.16 -3.56
C ILE A 160 -14.09 -16.54 -2.66
N LYS A 161 -14.22 -17.84 -2.34
CA LYS A 161 -15.24 -18.36 -1.41
C LYS A 161 -14.59 -18.77 -0.11
N ILE A 162 -15.13 -18.30 1.00
CA ILE A 162 -14.64 -18.58 2.35
C ILE A 162 -15.75 -19.26 3.15
N ASN A 163 -15.47 -20.46 3.68
CA ASN A 163 -16.41 -21.24 4.47
C ASN A 163 -16.36 -20.84 5.95
N LEU A 164 -17.39 -20.13 6.43
CA LEU A 164 -17.44 -19.63 7.81
C LEU A 164 -17.83 -20.71 8.85
N ASN A 165 -18.20 -21.90 8.38
CA ASN A 165 -18.53 -23.05 9.21
C ASN A 165 -17.35 -24.03 9.38
N ASP A 166 -16.20 -23.76 8.78
CA ASP A 166 -15.02 -24.60 8.95
C ASP A 166 -14.43 -24.40 10.36
N SER A 167 -14.65 -25.37 11.24
CA SER A 167 -14.17 -25.31 12.63
C SER A 167 -12.64 -25.32 12.72
N SER A 168 -11.92 -25.81 11.70
CA SER A 168 -10.46 -25.80 11.68
C SER A 168 -9.87 -24.42 11.39
N LYS A 169 -10.73 -23.48 10.98
CA LYS A 169 -10.37 -22.12 10.59
C LYS A 169 -10.85 -21.10 11.61
N LEU A 170 -11.37 -21.51 12.76
CA LEU A 170 -11.77 -20.60 13.83
C LEU A 170 -10.55 -20.14 14.61
N GLY A 171 -10.37 -18.82 14.68
CA GLY A 171 -9.33 -18.18 15.49
C GLY A 171 -9.82 -17.80 16.86
N ASP A 172 -8.91 -17.80 17.84
CA ASP A 172 -9.16 -17.19 19.13
C ASP A 172 -8.86 -15.69 19.04
N ILE A 173 -9.90 -14.86 19.19
CA ILE A 173 -9.77 -13.40 19.11
C ILE A 173 -8.87 -12.85 20.24
N THR A 174 -8.69 -13.57 21.34
CA THR A 174 -7.81 -13.14 22.43
C THR A 174 -6.33 -13.14 22.04
N GLU A 175 -5.92 -13.91 21.03
CA GLU A 175 -4.57 -13.83 20.45
C GLU A 175 -4.28 -12.45 19.83
N LEU A 176 -5.34 -11.71 19.49
CA LEU A 176 -5.24 -10.38 18.92
C LEU A 176 -5.33 -9.29 20.00
N LYS A 177 -5.71 -9.62 21.25
CA LYS A 177 -5.70 -8.61 22.32
C LYS A 177 -4.29 -8.12 22.57
N LEU A 178 -4.17 -6.83 22.85
CA LEU A 178 -3.00 -6.24 23.48
C LEU A 178 -3.05 -6.58 24.98
N GLU A 179 -1.99 -7.16 25.54
CA GLU A 179 -1.81 -7.22 27.00
C GLU A 179 -1.62 -5.82 27.62
N ASP A 180 -1.95 -5.71 28.91
CA ASP A 180 -1.95 -4.43 29.64
C ASP A 180 -0.59 -3.71 29.58
N THR A 181 -0.69 -2.39 29.59
CA THR A 181 0.35 -1.42 29.26
C THR A 181 1.58 -1.52 30.16
N THR A 182 2.77 -1.54 29.56
CA THR A 182 4.02 -1.34 30.32
C THR A 182 4.18 0.17 30.56
N ILE A 183 4.13 0.58 31.83
CA ILE A 183 4.57 1.93 32.24
C ILE A 183 6.09 1.90 32.26
N ILE A 184 6.72 2.72 31.43
CA ILE A 184 8.17 2.82 31.38
C ILE A 184 8.57 4.10 32.11
N ASN A 185 9.14 3.92 33.30
CA ASN A 185 9.57 5.02 34.15
C ASN A 185 10.97 5.50 33.79
N ASN A 186 11.09 6.83 33.70
CA ASN A 186 12.32 7.58 33.53
C ASN A 186 13.31 7.34 34.69
N PRO A 187 14.64 7.33 34.46
CA PRO A 187 15.63 7.47 35.54
C PRO A 187 15.48 8.72 36.43
N ASN A 188 14.71 9.74 36.03
CA ASN A 188 14.45 10.98 36.79
C ASN A 188 13.00 11.16 37.29
N ASP A 189 12.13 10.14 37.24
CA ASP A 189 10.72 10.14 37.72
C ASP A 189 9.75 11.20 37.11
N ASP A 190 10.22 12.19 36.36
CA ASP A 190 9.42 13.34 35.88
C ASP A 190 8.51 13.05 34.66
N LEU A 191 8.85 11.99 33.91
CA LEU A 191 8.14 11.59 32.69
C LEU A 191 7.76 10.12 32.77
N SER A 192 6.51 9.82 32.43
CA SER A 192 6.04 8.45 32.24
C SER A 192 5.50 8.26 30.83
N PHE A 193 5.88 7.15 30.20
CA PHE A 193 5.36 6.72 28.92
C PHE A 193 4.51 5.48 29.14
N THR A 194 3.26 5.57 28.72
CA THR A 194 2.33 4.45 28.66
C THR A 194 2.16 4.07 27.21
N LEU A 195 2.64 2.88 26.85
CA LEU A 195 2.39 2.31 25.52
C LEU A 195 0.89 2.12 25.34
N GLU A 196 0.29 2.74 24.32
CA GLU A 196 -1.11 2.48 23.95
C GLU A 196 -1.19 1.37 22.91
N PHE A 197 -0.40 1.49 21.85
CA PHE A 197 -0.26 0.45 20.83
C PHE A 197 1.01 0.66 20.01
N SER A 198 1.43 -0.38 19.33
CA SER A 198 2.33 -0.30 18.18
C SER A 198 1.62 -0.85 16.94
N ASP A 199 1.93 -0.34 15.75
CA ASP A 199 1.33 -0.81 14.50
C ASP A 199 2.18 -0.47 13.25
N TYR A 200 1.91 -1.16 12.16
CA TYR A 200 2.38 -0.79 10.83
C TYR A 200 1.45 0.22 10.18
N PHE A 201 2.05 1.19 9.51
CA PHE A 201 1.36 2.22 8.76
C PHE A 201 1.77 2.16 7.29
N GLU A 202 0.78 2.29 6.42
CA GLU A 202 0.98 2.34 4.97
C GLU A 202 1.76 3.61 4.60
N PRO A 203 2.97 3.51 4.01
CA PRO A 203 3.81 4.66 3.73
C PRO A 203 3.15 5.72 2.84
N SER A 204 2.26 5.29 1.94
CA SER A 204 1.54 6.20 1.03
C SER A 204 0.52 7.13 1.72
N ASN A 205 0.18 6.89 2.99
CA ASN A 205 -0.72 7.75 3.76
C ASN A 205 -0.03 8.95 4.40
N PHE A 206 1.31 8.99 4.40
CA PHE A 206 2.07 10.10 4.96
C PHE A 206 2.13 11.29 3.99
N TYR A 207 2.21 12.48 4.56
CA TYR A 207 2.32 13.73 3.80
C TYR A 207 3.11 14.79 4.57
N THR A 208 3.57 15.83 3.87
CA THR A 208 4.07 17.07 4.48
C THR A 208 3.14 18.23 4.14
N ILE A 209 3.28 19.36 4.82
CA ILE A 209 2.59 20.60 4.46
C ILE A 209 3.57 21.48 3.69
N GLY A 210 3.24 21.80 2.44
CA GLY A 210 3.98 22.72 1.60
C GLY A 210 3.91 24.17 2.11
N THR A 211 4.76 25.03 1.56
CA THR A 211 4.80 26.46 1.91
C THR A 211 3.50 27.20 1.59
N ASP A 212 2.67 26.64 0.71
CA ASP A 212 1.33 27.12 0.37
C ASP A 212 0.23 26.57 1.30
N GLY A 213 0.60 25.80 2.33
CA GLY A 213 -0.31 25.19 3.29
C GLY A 213 -0.99 23.92 2.80
N LYS A 214 -0.66 23.40 1.61
CA LYS A 214 -1.28 22.18 1.06
C LYS A 214 -0.51 20.93 1.43
N ALA A 215 -1.24 19.82 1.53
CA ALA A 215 -0.63 18.50 1.70
C ALA A 215 0.15 18.11 0.44
N MET A 216 1.38 17.65 0.63
CA MET A 216 2.26 17.10 -0.40
C MET A 216 2.60 15.65 -0.04
N SER A 217 2.53 14.76 -1.02
CA SER A 217 2.93 13.36 -0.84
C SER A 217 4.40 13.26 -0.47
N VAL A 218 4.74 12.38 0.47
CA VAL A 218 6.13 12.01 0.72
C VAL A 218 6.49 10.75 -0.04
N ASP A 219 7.72 10.69 -0.54
CA ASP A 219 8.27 9.48 -1.15
C ASP A 219 9.05 8.72 -0.08
N ILE A 220 8.44 7.68 0.48
CA ILE A 220 9.08 6.75 1.40
C ILE A 220 9.50 5.53 0.59
N SER A 221 10.76 5.11 0.73
CA SER A 221 11.34 4.00 -0.04
C SER A 221 10.43 2.77 -0.06
N THR A 222 10.24 2.16 -1.22
CA THR A 222 9.46 0.92 -1.39
C THR A 222 10.06 -0.29 -0.68
N SER A 223 11.33 -0.20 -0.28
CA SER A 223 12.01 -1.22 0.53
C SER A 223 11.74 -1.07 2.03
N SER A 224 10.89 -0.13 2.45
CA SER A 224 10.63 0.20 3.85
C SER A 224 9.14 0.15 4.18
N LYS A 225 8.85 -0.16 5.45
CA LYS A 225 7.54 0.01 6.09
C LYS A 225 7.67 1.05 7.21
N VAL A 226 6.56 1.68 7.57
CA VAL A 226 6.52 2.57 8.73
C VAL A 226 5.97 1.80 9.92
N PHE A 227 6.75 1.70 10.98
CA PHE A 227 6.29 1.14 12.26
C PHE A 227 6.06 2.30 13.23
N GLY A 228 4.82 2.48 13.69
CA GLY A 228 4.45 3.54 14.62
C GLY A 228 4.16 2.99 16.01
N ILE A 229 4.61 3.69 17.03
CA ILE A 229 4.36 3.35 18.44
C ILE A 229 3.67 4.52 19.10
N LYS A 230 2.41 4.31 19.49
CA LYS A 230 1.60 5.30 20.19
C LYS A 230 1.87 5.22 21.69
N TYR A 231 2.23 6.36 22.26
CA TYR A 231 2.36 6.55 23.70
C TYR A 231 1.38 7.61 24.18
N THR A 232 0.84 7.40 25.37
CA THR A 232 0.43 8.50 26.26
C THR A 232 1.62 8.85 27.13
N VAL A 233 2.04 10.11 27.09
CA VAL A 233 3.12 10.67 27.89
C VAL A 233 2.50 11.51 28.98
N THR A 234 2.90 11.31 30.22
CA THR A 234 2.55 12.21 31.33
C THR A 234 3.81 12.89 31.83
N ASN A 235 3.75 14.21 31.93
CA ASN A 235 4.78 15.05 32.51
C ASN A 235 4.25 15.65 33.81
N ASP A 236 4.87 15.28 34.93
CA ASP A 236 4.46 15.73 36.27
C ASP A 236 5.20 17.01 36.71
N THR A 237 5.87 17.69 35.77
CA THR A 237 6.67 18.89 36.01
C THR A 237 6.27 20.06 35.12
N ASP A 238 6.67 21.28 35.50
CA ASP A 238 6.52 22.47 34.66
C ASP A 238 7.58 22.56 33.54
N PHE A 239 8.50 21.59 33.42
CA PHE A 239 9.56 21.60 32.44
C PHE A 239 9.08 21.02 31.10
N SER A 240 9.26 21.77 30.01
CA SER A 240 8.92 21.29 28.67
C SER A 240 9.99 20.34 28.13
N TYR A 241 9.62 19.09 27.87
CA TYR A 241 10.49 18.17 27.12
C TYR A 241 10.17 18.22 25.63
N LYS A 242 11.18 18.00 24.79
CA LYS A 242 11.01 17.84 23.35
C LYS A 242 11.91 16.72 22.86
N ILE A 243 11.29 15.69 22.29
CA ILE A 243 12.01 14.59 21.64
C ILE A 243 12.70 15.18 20.41
N SER A 244 14.03 15.11 20.38
CA SER A 244 14.85 15.57 19.26
C SER A 244 15.18 14.45 18.27
N ASP A 245 15.29 13.22 18.77
CA ASP A 245 15.53 12.03 17.96
C ASP A 245 15.05 10.78 18.71
N ALA A 246 14.89 9.67 18.00
CA ALA A 246 14.61 8.37 18.60
C ALA A 246 15.10 7.22 17.72
N GLN A 247 15.26 6.05 18.33
CA GLN A 247 15.59 4.81 17.64
C GLN A 247 14.75 3.68 18.21
N ILE A 248 14.21 2.82 17.34
CA ILE A 248 13.71 1.52 17.78
C ILE A 248 14.86 0.52 17.71
N LEU A 249 15.10 -0.18 18.81
CA LEU A 249 16.12 -1.21 18.97
C LEU A 249 15.42 -2.58 18.91
N LEU A 250 15.85 -3.41 17.96
CA LEU A 250 15.36 -4.77 17.75
C LEU A 250 16.54 -5.73 17.92
N ASP A 251 16.75 -6.20 19.15
CA ASP A 251 17.91 -6.99 19.55
C ASP A 251 19.25 -6.29 19.22
N THR A 252 19.92 -6.67 18.12
CA THR A 252 21.19 -6.05 17.67
C THR A 252 21.00 -4.99 16.59
N ASN A 253 19.80 -4.86 16.02
CA ASN A 253 19.50 -3.88 14.99
C ASN A 253 18.91 -2.60 15.59
N SER A 254 19.12 -1.47 14.93
CA SER A 254 18.47 -0.20 15.29
C SER A 254 17.95 0.49 14.05
N PHE A 255 16.76 1.09 14.17
CA PHE A 255 16.12 1.80 13.08
C PHE A 255 15.74 3.21 13.51
N PRO A 256 16.00 4.22 12.67
CA PRO A 256 15.84 5.62 13.05
C PRO A 256 14.37 6.03 13.07
N LEU A 257 14.09 7.04 13.88
CA LEU A 257 12.85 7.82 13.82
C LEU A 257 12.69 8.44 12.42
N MET A 258 11.47 8.41 11.90
CA MET A 258 11.09 9.07 10.66
C MET A 258 11.09 10.59 10.85
N ASN A 259 11.26 11.34 9.76
CA ASN A 259 11.26 12.81 9.82
C ASN A 259 10.00 13.33 10.55
N PRO A 260 10.14 14.11 11.64
CA PRO A 260 9.01 14.63 12.41
C PRO A 260 8.04 15.51 11.61
N GLU A 261 8.46 16.05 10.47
CA GLU A 261 7.61 16.80 9.54
C GLU A 261 6.62 15.93 8.76
N TYR A 262 6.82 14.61 8.75
CA TYR A 262 5.91 13.68 8.08
C TYR A 262 4.69 13.47 8.98
N LEU A 263 3.53 13.78 8.41
CA LEU A 263 2.24 13.76 9.08
C LEU A 263 1.40 12.61 8.57
N LEU A 264 0.56 12.11 9.46
CA LEU A 264 -0.46 11.11 9.16
C LEU A 264 -1.79 11.58 9.75
N MET A 265 -2.84 11.53 8.96
CA MET A 265 -4.16 12.05 9.35
C MET A 265 -4.64 11.39 10.64
N SER A 266 -5.29 12.17 11.51
CA SER A 266 -5.83 11.71 12.80
C SER A 266 -4.79 11.20 13.81
N THR A 267 -3.50 11.46 13.58
CA THR A 267 -2.43 11.17 14.53
C THR A 267 -1.60 12.41 14.84
N THR A 268 -0.99 12.43 16.02
CA THR A 268 -0.02 13.46 16.41
C THR A 268 1.36 12.81 16.44
N ASN A 269 2.33 13.35 15.72
CA ASN A 269 3.71 12.88 15.81
C ASN A 269 4.33 13.39 17.14
N LEU A 270 4.72 12.49 18.05
CA LEU A 270 5.25 12.88 19.35
C LEU A 270 6.56 13.68 19.25
N ALA A 271 7.35 13.48 18.18
CA ALA A 271 8.57 14.23 17.96
C ALA A 271 8.34 15.64 17.41
N SER A 272 7.13 15.96 16.94
CA SER A 272 6.80 17.30 16.43
C SER A 272 6.25 18.25 17.50
N ILE A 273 5.91 17.73 18.69
CA ILE A 273 5.29 18.50 19.78
C ILE A 273 6.24 18.69 20.97
N SER A 274 5.82 19.53 21.92
CA SER A 274 6.49 19.73 23.21
C SER A 274 5.64 19.12 24.33
N LEU A 275 6.26 18.26 25.13
CA LEU A 275 5.64 17.47 26.20
C LEU A 275 5.59 18.30 27.47
N LEU A 276 4.52 19.07 27.64
CA LEU A 276 4.29 19.99 28.77
C LEU A 276 3.35 19.39 29.84
N ASP A 277 2.46 18.51 29.42
CA ASP A 277 1.39 17.92 30.21
C ASP A 277 1.12 16.48 29.73
N SER A 278 -0.06 15.94 30.04
CA SER A 278 -0.47 14.65 29.50
C SER A 278 -0.83 14.76 28.02
N GLN A 279 -0.08 14.08 27.15
CA GLN A 279 -0.23 14.13 25.71
C GLN A 279 -0.13 12.74 25.10
N SER A 280 -0.97 12.45 24.11
CA SER A 280 -0.90 11.21 23.35
C SER A 280 -0.43 11.48 21.92
N GLY A 281 0.39 10.58 21.39
CA GLY A 281 0.82 10.64 20.01
C GLY A 281 1.66 9.43 19.61
N VAL A 282 2.17 9.44 18.39
CA VAL A 282 2.86 8.31 17.76
C VAL A 282 4.29 8.71 17.42
N LEU A 283 5.24 7.85 17.73
CA LEU A 283 6.60 7.88 17.17
C LEU A 283 6.65 6.92 15.98
N PHE A 284 7.06 7.42 14.81
CA PHE A 284 7.12 6.62 13.57
C PHE A 284 8.57 6.26 13.24
N PHE A 285 8.83 5.00 12.92
CA PHE A 285 10.16 4.46 12.59
C PHE A 285 10.14 3.84 11.20
N LEU A 286 11.24 3.98 10.46
CA LEU A 286 11.41 3.35 9.16
C LEU A 286 12.12 2.00 9.32
N VAL A 287 11.39 0.91 9.08
CA VAL A 287 11.93 -0.46 9.16
C VAL A 287 11.97 -1.11 7.77
N PRO A 288 12.85 -2.10 7.51
CA PRO A 288 12.86 -2.84 6.26
C PRO A 288 11.51 -3.50 5.96
N SER A 289 11.09 -3.52 4.70
CA SER A 289 9.78 -4.04 4.29
C SER A 289 9.55 -5.53 4.56
N ASP A 290 10.63 -6.31 4.61
CA ASP A 290 10.66 -7.73 4.92
C ASP A 290 10.82 -8.03 6.42
N LEU A 291 11.02 -7.00 7.25
CA LEU A 291 11.16 -7.13 8.69
C LEU A 291 9.79 -7.03 9.39
N ASP A 292 9.47 -8.05 10.19
CA ASP A 292 8.32 -8.05 11.09
C ASP A 292 8.79 -7.84 12.54
N VAL A 293 8.49 -6.67 13.11
CA VAL A 293 8.87 -6.27 14.47
C VAL A 293 8.23 -7.21 15.50
N TYR A 294 7.02 -7.71 15.24
CA TYR A 294 6.31 -8.59 16.17
C TYR A 294 6.92 -10.00 16.25
N THR A 295 7.87 -10.34 15.38
CA THR A 295 8.62 -11.62 15.49
C THR A 295 9.72 -11.57 16.54
N TYR A 296 10.09 -10.38 17.02
CA TYR A 296 11.08 -10.21 18.07
C TYR A 296 10.45 -10.45 19.44
N PRO A 297 11.18 -11.06 20.40
CA PRO A 297 10.74 -11.12 21.79
C PRO A 297 10.49 -9.71 22.35
N MET A 298 9.44 -9.53 23.14
CA MET A 298 9.01 -8.23 23.67
C MET A 298 10.14 -7.50 24.44
N ASP A 299 10.93 -8.23 25.22
CA ASP A 299 12.08 -7.71 25.98
C ASP A 299 13.24 -7.23 25.08
N LYS A 300 13.19 -7.57 23.78
CA LYS A 300 14.16 -7.18 22.76
C LYS A 300 13.70 -6.04 21.89
N VAL A 301 12.47 -5.55 22.06
CA VAL A 301 11.96 -4.39 21.35
C VAL A 301 11.92 -3.20 22.28
N GLN A 302 12.83 -2.26 22.06
CA GLN A 302 13.01 -1.08 22.91
C GLN A 302 12.98 0.19 22.06
N VAL A 303 12.60 1.32 22.64
CA VAL A 303 12.74 2.64 22.01
C VAL A 303 13.70 3.49 22.81
N LYS A 304 14.80 3.89 22.19
CA LYS A 304 15.72 4.87 22.76
C LYS A 304 15.32 6.26 22.32
N LEU A 305 14.98 7.13 23.26
CA LEU A 305 14.62 8.53 23.05
C LEU A 305 15.81 9.44 23.36
N TYR A 306 15.95 10.49 22.56
CA TYR A 306 16.87 11.59 22.78
C TYR A 306 16.06 12.89 22.89
N PHE A 307 16.30 13.64 23.96
CA PHE A 307 15.63 14.90 24.21
C PHE A 307 16.54 16.09 23.88
N SER A 308 15.92 17.21 23.52
CA SER A 308 16.61 18.46 23.15
C SER A 308 17.46 19.05 24.28
N ASN A 309 17.25 18.63 25.53
CA ASN A 309 18.03 18.99 26.70
C ASN A 309 19.21 18.03 26.98
N ASN A 310 19.58 17.18 26.00
CA ASN A 310 20.62 16.16 26.06
C ASN A 310 20.35 15.03 27.08
N GLN A 311 19.10 14.82 27.49
CA GLN A 311 18.72 13.63 28.22
C GLN A 311 18.39 12.48 27.26
N GLU A 312 18.62 11.26 27.73
CA GLU A 312 18.29 10.04 27.02
C GLU A 312 17.34 9.20 27.87
N MET A 313 16.44 8.47 27.24
CA MET A 313 15.54 7.53 27.90
C MET A 313 15.45 6.25 27.09
N LEU A 314 15.42 5.11 27.78
CA LEU A 314 15.17 3.81 27.16
C LEU A 314 13.78 3.34 27.58
N LEU A 315 12.93 3.16 26.58
CA LEU A 315 11.61 2.59 26.70
C LEU A 315 11.70 1.09 26.41
N GLU A 316 11.57 0.24 27.42
CA GLU A 316 11.56 -1.22 27.25
C GLU A 316 10.17 -1.74 26.84
N ASN A 317 10.11 -2.89 26.19
CA ASN A 317 8.85 -3.51 25.77
C ASN A 317 7.98 -2.60 24.90
N ALA A 318 8.58 -1.98 23.88
CA ALA A 318 7.94 -0.99 23.01
C ALA A 318 6.93 -1.57 22.00
N ILE A 319 6.49 -2.82 22.22
CA ILE A 319 5.40 -3.47 21.50
C ILE A 319 4.45 -4.11 22.50
N GLY A 320 3.15 -4.02 22.23
CA GLY A 320 2.26 -5.08 22.70
C GLY A 320 2.59 -6.32 21.85
N ASN A 321 2.62 -7.55 22.37
CA ASN A 321 1.63 -8.12 23.29
C ASN A 321 0.22 -7.88 22.79
#